data_AF-A0A364Y8P9-F1
#
_entry.id   AF-A0A364Y8P9-F1
#
_cell.length_a   1.000
_cell.length_b   1.000
_cell.length_c   1.000
_cell.angle_alpha   90.00
_cell.angle_beta   90.00
_cell.angle_gamma   90.00
#
_symmetry.space_group_name_H-M   'P 1'
#
loop_
_entity.id
_entity.type
_entity.pdbx_description
1 polymer ?
#
loop_
_entity_poly.entity_id
_entity_poly.type
_entity_poly.pdbx_seq_one_letter_code
_entity_poly.pdbx_strand_id
1 'polypeptide(L)'
;MKIFKKIDFFAQLLLLITAAIFACLITIDDEYFFFVLLAQFLIGCLQYFSCLVTIITSTTLRNAKVTHLTIATVYLIFLLLGSSQVIAVSDLVEIIYTFVAPWALAIYYFILTWIFNFPNNRHNGSFLRHISF
;
A
#
# COMPACT_ATOMS: atom_id res chain seq x y z
N MET A 1 -21.82 2.06 0.80
CA MET A 1 -20.61 1.80 -0.01
C MET A 1 -19.79 3.04 -0.41
N LYS A 2 -20.37 4.22 -0.73
CA LYS A 2 -19.58 5.41 -1.13
C LYS A 2 -18.74 6.04 0.00
N ILE A 3 -19.15 5.90 1.25
CA ILE A 3 -18.44 6.47 2.42
C ILE A 3 -17.18 5.67 2.75
N PHE A 4 -17.28 4.34 2.87
CA PHE A 4 -16.13 3.44 3.09
C PHE A 4 -15.02 3.62 2.05
N LYS A 5 -15.42 3.85 0.79
CA LYS A 5 -14.56 4.20 -0.34
C LYS A 5 -13.70 5.45 -0.10
N LYS A 6 -14.32 6.53 0.39
CA LYS A 6 -13.63 7.78 0.71
C LYS A 6 -12.74 7.63 1.94
N ILE A 7 -13.21 6.91 2.96
CA ILE A 7 -12.43 6.64 4.17
C ILE A 7 -11.16 5.85 3.83
N ASP A 8 -11.27 4.78 3.02
CA ASP A 8 -10.11 4.02 2.55
C ASP A 8 -9.15 4.92 1.77
N PHE A 9 -9.66 5.73 0.85
CA PHE A 9 -8.83 6.68 0.10
C PHE A 9 -8.06 7.67 1.00
N PHE A 10 -8.73 8.30 1.96
CA PHE A 10 -8.09 9.22 2.89
C PHE A 10 -7.09 8.52 3.81
N ALA A 11 -7.40 7.29 4.23
CA ALA A 11 -6.45 6.46 4.97
C ALA A 11 -5.21 6.21 4.09
N GLN A 12 -5.36 5.75 2.85
CA GLN A 12 -4.22 5.53 1.95
C GLN A 12 -3.40 6.79 1.68
N LEU A 13 -4.06 7.95 1.55
CA LEU A 13 -3.38 9.23 1.38
C LEU A 13 -2.56 9.62 2.62
N LEU A 14 -3.15 9.46 3.81
CA LEU A 14 -2.46 9.74 5.07
C LEU A 14 -1.25 8.81 5.25
N LEU A 15 -1.36 7.56 4.80
CA LEU A 15 -0.25 6.60 4.82
C LEU A 15 0.90 7.03 3.91
N LEU A 16 0.60 7.56 2.73
CA LEU A 16 1.61 8.02 1.78
C LEU A 16 2.31 9.32 2.26
N ILE A 17 1.58 10.19 2.97
CA ILE A 17 2.19 11.37 3.63
C ILE A 17 3.08 10.92 4.79
N THR A 18 2.58 10.02 5.63
CA THR A 18 3.32 9.43 6.74
C THR A 18 4.60 8.74 6.25
N ALA A 19 4.55 8.11 5.07
CA ALA A 19 5.71 7.56 4.37
C ALA A 19 6.82 8.56 4.11
N ALA A 20 6.46 9.68 3.50
CA ALA A 20 7.41 10.73 3.15
C ALA A 20 8.02 11.35 4.42
N ILE A 21 7.25 11.49 5.49
CA ILE A 21 7.76 12.00 6.77
C ILE A 21 8.78 11.02 7.38
N PHE A 22 8.47 9.72 7.41
CA PHE A 22 9.40 8.72 7.95
C PHE A 22 10.67 8.56 7.09
N ALA A 23 10.56 8.71 5.76
CA ALA A 23 11.69 8.78 4.85
C ALA A 23 12.68 9.91 5.22
N CYS A 24 12.15 11.05 5.67
CA CYS A 24 12.98 12.16 6.11
C CYS A 24 13.56 11.91 7.52
N LEU A 25 12.77 11.37 8.44
CA LEU A 25 13.20 11.18 9.84
C LEU A 25 14.36 10.18 9.97
N ILE A 26 14.37 9.11 9.17
CA ILE A 26 15.46 8.12 9.20
C ILE A 26 16.80 8.71 8.71
N THR A 27 16.78 9.80 7.94
CA THR A 27 18.01 10.49 7.50
C THR A 27 18.58 11.44 8.55
N ILE A 28 17.84 11.69 9.63
CA ILE A 28 18.21 12.62 10.70
C ILE A 28 18.84 11.88 11.87
N ASP A 29 18.30 10.72 12.27
CA ASP A 29 18.82 9.91 13.37
C ASP A 29 18.40 8.44 13.23
N ASP A 30 19.36 7.53 13.42
CA ASP A 30 19.17 6.08 13.37
C ASP A 30 18.30 5.58 14.53
N GLU A 31 18.19 6.33 15.63
CA GLU A 31 17.32 5.98 16.76
C GLU A 31 15.83 5.92 16.38
N TYR A 32 15.42 6.59 15.29
CA TYR A 32 14.04 6.54 14.81
C TYR A 32 13.70 5.27 14.03
N PHE A 33 14.68 4.42 13.70
CA PHE A 33 14.48 3.20 12.91
C PHE A 33 13.40 2.29 13.48
N PHE A 34 13.42 2.04 14.79
CA PHE A 34 12.42 1.19 15.45
C PHE A 34 11.01 1.80 15.37
N PHE A 35 10.87 3.12 15.52
CA PHE A 35 9.60 3.81 15.40
C PHE A 35 9.05 3.75 13.98
N VAL A 36 9.93 3.83 12.97
CA VAL A 36 9.57 3.66 11.56
C VAL A 36 9.04 2.25 11.31
N LEU A 37 9.73 1.21 11.78
CA LEU A 37 9.29 -0.18 11.65
C LEU A 37 7.93 -0.43 12.33
N LEU A 38 7.75 0.07 13.54
CA LEU A 38 6.50 -0.05 14.28
C LEU A 38 5.35 0.64 13.53
N ALA A 39 5.59 1.85 13.04
CA ALA A 39 4.60 2.58 12.26
C ALA A 39 4.24 1.84 10.97
N GLN A 40 5.23 1.33 10.23
CA GLN A 40 5.02 0.52 9.03
C GLN A 40 4.18 -0.73 9.31
N PHE A 41 4.44 -1.41 10.42
CA PHE A 41 3.67 -2.59 10.81
C PHE A 41 2.19 -2.24 11.07
N LEU A 42 1.93 -1.20 11.87
CA LEU A 42 0.57 -0.75 12.19
C LEU A 42 -0.18 -0.29 10.93
N ILE A 43 0.51 0.46 10.08
CA ILE A 43 0.02 0.94 8.79
C ILE A 43 -0.29 -0.23 7.85
N GLY A 44 0.63 -1.20 7.75
CA GLY A 44 0.47 -2.39 6.93
C GLY A 44 -0.73 -3.24 7.36
N CYS A 45 -0.93 -3.40 8.68
CA CYS A 45 -2.12 -4.07 9.21
C CYS A 45 -3.43 -3.36 8.81
N LEU A 46 -3.42 -2.02 8.84
CA LEU A 46 -4.59 -1.22 8.46
C LEU A 46 -4.87 -1.30 6.95
N GLN A 47 -3.83 -1.27 6.10
CA GLN A 47 -3.94 -1.52 4.66
C GLN A 47 -4.47 -2.92 4.36
N TYR A 48 -3.94 -3.92 5.06
CA TYR A 48 -4.35 -5.31 4.93
C TYR A 48 -5.85 -5.47 5.20
N PHE A 49 -6.32 -4.92 6.33
CA PHE A 49 -7.72 -4.97 6.70
C PHE A 49 -8.61 -4.23 5.69
N SER A 50 -8.18 -3.05 5.24
CA SER A 50 -8.92 -2.28 4.23
C SER A 50 -9.04 -3.02 2.89
N CYS A 51 -7.96 -3.65 2.44
CA CYS A 51 -7.94 -4.49 1.25
C CYS A 51 -8.89 -5.68 1.38
N LEU A 52 -8.86 -6.37 2.52
CA LEU A 52 -9.75 -7.49 2.82
C LEU A 52 -11.23 -7.07 2.76
N VAL A 53 -11.60 -5.98 3.45
CA VAL A 53 -12.97 -5.43 3.43
C VAL A 53 -13.37 -5.08 2.00
N THR A 54 -12.47 -4.51 1.22
CA THR A 54 -12.73 -4.12 -0.16
C THR A 54 -12.92 -5.33 -1.09
N ILE A 55 -12.16 -6.42 -0.90
CA ILE A 55 -12.31 -7.67 -1.64
C ILE A 55 -13.68 -8.33 -1.35
N ILE A 56 -14.12 -8.28 -0.09
CA ILE A 56 -15.40 -8.87 0.34
C ILE A 56 -16.57 -8.02 -0.20
N THR A 57 -16.44 -6.70 -0.19
CA THR A 57 -17.53 -5.77 -0.52
C THR A 57 -17.58 -5.36 -2.00
N SER A 58 -16.56 -5.66 -2.81
CA SER A 58 -16.50 -5.25 -4.21
C SER A 58 -15.74 -6.23 -5.10
N THR A 59 -16.26 -6.50 -6.30
CA THR A 59 -15.63 -7.34 -7.32
C THR A 59 -14.68 -6.58 -8.24
N THR A 60 -14.66 -5.24 -8.20
CA THR A 60 -13.82 -4.42 -9.08
C THR A 60 -12.35 -4.52 -8.69
N LEU A 61 -11.50 -4.92 -9.66
CA LEU A 61 -10.06 -5.17 -9.47
C LEU A 61 -9.77 -6.26 -8.42
N ARG A 62 -10.70 -7.20 -8.21
CA ARG A 62 -10.58 -8.25 -7.18
C ARG A 62 -9.28 -9.04 -7.28
N ASN A 63 -8.89 -9.48 -8.48
CA ASN A 63 -7.65 -10.25 -8.67
C ASN A 63 -6.41 -9.44 -8.25
N ALA A 64 -6.31 -8.17 -8.67
CA ALA A 64 -5.19 -7.31 -8.30
C ALA A 64 -5.12 -7.05 -6.78
N LYS A 65 -6.28 -6.89 -6.13
CA LYS A 65 -6.39 -6.75 -4.67
C LYS A 65 -6.02 -8.04 -3.93
N VAL A 66 -6.43 -9.20 -4.44
CA VAL A 66 -6.02 -10.50 -3.89
C VAL A 66 -4.50 -10.65 -4.00
N THR A 67 -3.90 -10.34 -5.16
CA THR A 67 -2.44 -10.36 -5.32
C THR A 67 -1.75 -9.40 -4.35
N HIS A 68 -2.25 -8.17 -4.18
CA HIS A 68 -1.73 -7.24 -3.17
C HIS A 68 -1.81 -7.85 -1.77
N LEU A 69 -2.96 -8.39 -1.40
CA LEU A 69 -3.18 -8.99 -0.08
C LEU A 69 -2.22 -10.16 0.16
N THR A 70 -2.02 -11.04 -0.82
CA THR A 70 -1.07 -12.16 -0.72
C THR A 70 0.36 -11.67 -0.51
N ILE A 71 0.83 -10.70 -1.29
CA ILE A 71 2.18 -10.15 -1.14
C ILE A 71 2.31 -9.44 0.22
N ALA A 72 1.28 -8.70 0.65
CA ALA A 72 1.22 -8.07 1.97
C ALA A 72 1.31 -9.08 3.11
N THR A 73 0.57 -10.20 3.02
CA THR A 73 0.63 -11.29 4.02
C THR A 73 2.04 -11.85 4.09
N VAL A 74 2.64 -12.18 2.95
CA VAL A 74 3.99 -12.74 2.89
C VAL A 74 4.98 -11.76 3.51
N TYR A 75 4.90 -10.48 3.14
CA TYR A 75 5.74 -9.43 3.71
C TYR A 75 5.57 -9.31 5.23
N LEU A 76 4.34 -9.26 5.75
CA LEU A 76 4.08 -9.17 7.20
C LEU A 76 4.62 -10.40 7.96
N ILE A 77 4.48 -11.61 7.39
CA ILE A 77 5.02 -12.83 7.98
C ILE A 77 6.55 -12.75 8.04
N PHE A 78 7.20 -12.36 6.95
CA PHE A 78 8.65 -12.23 6.94
C PHE A 78 9.14 -11.08 7.84
N LEU A 79 8.40 -9.99 7.99
CA LEU A 79 8.74 -8.93 8.93
C LEU A 79 8.64 -9.41 10.39
N LEU A 80 7.62 -10.21 10.71
CA LEU A 80 7.42 -10.83 12.03
C LEU A 80 8.48 -11.91 12.35
N LEU A 81 8.85 -12.73 11.35
CA LEU A 81 9.88 -13.77 11.52
C LEU A 81 11.29 -13.19 11.46
N GLY A 82 11.53 -12.21 10.60
CA GLY A 82 12.82 -11.52 10.43
C GLY A 82 13.19 -10.68 11.64
N SER A 83 12.22 -10.09 12.35
CA SER A 83 12.50 -9.41 13.63
C SER A 83 12.98 -10.35 14.74
N SER A 84 12.78 -11.66 14.60
CA SER A 84 13.17 -12.66 15.60
C SER A 84 14.56 -13.25 15.37
N GLN A 85 15.17 -13.00 14.22
CA GLN A 85 16.51 -13.49 13.91
C GLN A 85 17.43 -12.33 13.54
N VAL A 86 18.43 -12.09 14.40
CA VAL A 86 19.60 -11.26 14.13
C VAL A 86 20.45 -11.97 13.06
N ILE A 87 19.92 -12.07 11.85
CA ILE A 87 20.71 -12.52 10.71
C ILE A 87 21.57 -11.32 10.36
N ALA A 88 22.89 -11.50 10.32
CA ALA A 88 23.83 -10.50 9.83
C ALA A 88 23.61 -10.30 8.32
N VAL A 89 22.52 -9.63 7.97
CA VAL A 89 22.22 -9.22 6.61
C VAL A 89 22.92 -7.89 6.38
N SER A 90 23.53 -7.69 5.21
CA SER A 90 24.17 -6.41 4.90
C SER A 90 23.17 -5.25 5.02
N ASP A 91 23.60 -4.10 5.52
CA ASP A 91 22.81 -2.87 5.70
C ASP A 91 21.92 -2.53 4.49
N LEU A 92 22.41 -2.79 3.27
CA LEU A 92 21.64 -2.56 2.04
C LEU A 92 20.36 -3.42 1.95
N VAL A 93 20.43 -4.69 2.34
CA VAL A 93 19.28 -5.60 2.28
C VAL A 93 18.30 -5.25 3.39
N GLU A 94 18.80 -4.83 4.56
CA GLU A 94 17.96 -4.32 5.63
C GLU A 94 17.20 -3.07 5.17
N ILE A 95 17.87 -2.10 4.53
CA ILE A 95 17.22 -0.91 3.95
C ILE A 95 16.19 -1.29 2.88
N ILE A 96 16.51 -2.21 1.96
CA ILE A 96 15.55 -2.62 0.91
C ILE A 96 14.32 -3.28 1.54
N TYR A 97 14.53 -4.14 2.52
CA TYR A 97 13.46 -4.89 3.16
C TYR A 97 12.58 -4.00 4.03
N THR A 98 13.18 -3.12 4.81
CA THR A 98 12.48 -2.22 5.75
C THR A 98 11.97 -0.94 5.10
N PHE A 99 12.54 -0.52 3.96
CA PHE A 99 12.26 0.80 3.38
C PHE A 99 11.95 0.80 1.87
N VAL A 100 12.10 -0.28 1.13
CA VAL A 100 11.68 -0.27 -0.29
C VAL A 100 10.41 -1.10 -0.48
N ALA A 101 10.42 -2.34 0.03
CA ALA A 101 9.29 -3.24 -0.08
C ALA A 101 7.96 -2.72 0.51
N PRO A 102 7.89 -2.22 1.77
CA PRO A 102 6.61 -1.82 2.36
C PRO A 102 5.99 -0.62 1.65
N TRP A 103 6.81 0.35 1.25
CA TRP A 103 6.32 1.56 0.60
C TRP A 103 5.93 1.33 -0.85
N ALA A 104 6.67 0.48 -1.58
CA ALA A 104 6.26 0.05 -2.91
C ALA A 104 4.88 -0.64 -2.85
N LEU A 105 4.66 -1.45 -1.82
CA LEU A 105 3.37 -2.12 -1.59
C LEU A 105 2.24 -1.12 -1.27
N ALA A 106 2.53 -0.14 -0.42
CA ALA A 106 1.59 0.91 -0.05
C ALA A 106 1.21 1.80 -1.26
N ILE A 107 2.21 2.19 -2.08
CA ILE A 107 1.99 2.96 -3.32
C ILE A 107 1.14 2.15 -4.30
N TYR A 108 1.46 0.86 -4.49
CA TYR A 108 0.68 -0.01 -5.36
C TYR A 108 -0.79 -0.09 -4.94
N TYR A 109 -1.05 -0.23 -3.64
CA TYR A 109 -2.43 -0.25 -3.13
C TYR A 109 -3.12 1.11 -3.26
N PHE A 110 -2.42 2.21 -2.99
CA PHE A 110 -2.94 3.56 -3.22
C PHE A 110 -3.38 3.76 -4.67
N ILE A 111 -2.60 3.30 -5.66
CA ILE A 111 -2.96 3.36 -7.08
C ILE A 111 -4.23 2.56 -7.36
N LEU A 112 -4.36 1.34 -6.83
CA LEU A 112 -5.56 0.53 -6.97
C LEU A 112 -6.80 1.22 -6.38
N THR A 113 -6.66 1.82 -5.20
CA THR A 113 -7.72 2.58 -4.52
C THR A 113 -8.06 3.87 -5.26
N TRP A 114 -7.08 4.56 -5.87
CA TRP A 114 -7.28 5.74 -6.71
C TRP A 114 -8.10 5.40 -7.96
N ILE A 115 -7.69 4.38 -8.73
CA ILE A 115 -8.40 3.92 -9.94
C ILE A 115 -9.85 3.52 -9.60
N PHE A 116 -10.06 2.90 -8.44
CA PHE A 116 -11.38 2.48 -7.99
C PHE A 116 -12.29 3.64 -7.54
N ASN A 117 -11.72 4.66 -6.89
CA ASN A 117 -12.48 5.80 -6.35
C ASN A 117 -12.73 6.91 -7.38
N PHE A 118 -11.81 7.08 -8.34
CA PHE A 118 -11.89 8.08 -9.39
C PHE A 118 -11.80 7.42 -10.77
N PRO A 119 -12.85 6.70 -11.22
CA PRO A 119 -12.86 6.08 -12.55
C PRO A 119 -12.86 7.08 -13.73
N ASN A 120 -12.96 8.39 -13.46
CA ASN A 120 -13.20 9.45 -14.46
C ASN A 120 -11.95 10.19 -14.93
N ASN A 121 -11.00 9.47 -15.51
CA ASN A 121 -10.21 9.99 -16.65
C ASN A 121 -10.19 9.03 -17.84
N ARG A 122 -11.01 7.98 -17.84
CA ARG A 122 -11.47 7.36 -19.10
C ARG A 122 -12.63 8.19 -19.65
N HIS A 123 -12.34 9.44 -20.05
CA HIS A 123 -13.22 10.12 -20.97
C HIS A 123 -13.25 9.28 -22.26
N ASN A 124 -14.40 8.65 -22.51
CA ASN A 124 -15.15 8.88 -23.74
C ASN A 124 -14.31 9.07 -25.00
N GLY A 125 -13.46 8.09 -25.34
CA GLY A 125 -12.93 7.89 -26.70
C GLY A 125 -14.06 7.43 -27.63
N SER A 126 -15.14 8.18 -27.65
CA SER A 126 -16.29 8.08 -28.52
C SER A 126 -16.35 9.40 -29.29
N PHE A 127 -15.24 9.77 -29.91
CA PHE A 127 -15.27 10.76 -30.98
C PHE A 127 -15.98 10.20 -32.23
N LEU A 128 -16.26 8.89 -32.26
CA LEU A 128 -16.88 8.19 -33.39
C LEU A 128 -18.02 7.23 -32.98
N ARG A 129 -18.85 7.53 -31.96
CA ARG A 129 -20.09 6.71 -31.75
C ARG A 129 -21.14 6.89 -32.83
N HIS A 130 -21.01 7.92 -33.68
CA HIS A 130 -22.00 8.27 -34.69
C HIS A 130 -21.69 7.68 -36.08
N ILE A 131 -20.56 6.98 -36.25
CA ILE A 131 -20.18 6.32 -37.50
C ILE A 131 -20.10 4.81 -37.25
N SER A 132 -21.27 4.19 -37.11
CA SER A 132 -21.42 2.74 -37.31
C SER A 132 -22.15 2.55 -38.64
N PHE A 133 -21.48 1.94 -39.61
CA PHE A 133 -22.11 1.30 -40.76
C PHE A 133 -22.54 -0.12 -40.37
#